data_AF-A0A0F4LLH0-F1
#
_entry.id   AF-A0A0F4LLH0-F1
#
_cell.length_a   1.000
_cell.length_b   1.000
_cell.length_c   1.000
_cell.angle_alpha   90.00
_cell.angle_beta   90.00
_cell.angle_gamma   90.00
#
_symmetry.space_group_name_H-M   'P 1'
#
loop_
_entity.id
_entity.type
_entity.pdbx_description
1 polymer ?
#
loop_
_entity_poly.entity_id
_entity_poly.type
_entity_poly.pdbx_seq_one_letter_code
_entity_poly.pdbx_strand_id
1 'polypeptide(L)'
;MKNSKSLILKLITALALSFSFVTAVETTNTGSCTQTVQAARKMSKAERAAKRWIAMRESGGNYYARNGVCYGKYQLNIAYLNGNYSKKNQERTADTYVYGRYGSWVNAKNFWLTHHWY
;
A
#
# COMPACT_ATOMS: atom_id res chain seq x y z
N MET A 1 -32.95 9.50 31.23
CA MET A 1 -31.88 8.57 30.80
C MET A 1 -31.07 9.24 29.71
N LYS A 2 -29.90 9.76 30.10
CA LYS A 2 -28.88 10.30 29.19
C LYS A 2 -28.14 9.10 28.60
N ASN A 3 -28.08 8.97 27.28
CA ASN A 3 -27.07 8.16 26.59
C ASN A 3 -26.75 8.86 25.28
N SER A 4 -25.98 9.94 25.44
CA SER A 4 -25.34 10.73 24.39
C SER A 4 -24.48 9.80 23.55
N LYS A 5 -24.87 9.58 22.29
CA LYS A 5 -24.03 8.89 21.31
C LYS A 5 -22.77 9.74 21.12
N SER A 6 -21.66 9.22 21.62
CA SER A 6 -20.38 9.90 21.70
C SER A 6 -19.96 10.48 20.35
N LEU A 7 -19.88 11.81 20.31
CA LEU A 7 -19.26 12.64 19.29
C LEU A 7 -17.75 12.36 19.28
N ILE A 8 -17.33 11.27 18.64
CA ILE A 8 -15.90 11.03 18.39
C ILE A 8 -15.49 11.84 17.16
N LEU A 9 -15.22 13.11 17.47
CA LEU A 9 -14.25 14.01 16.87
C LEU A 9 -13.42 13.41 15.73
N LYS A 10 -13.79 13.74 14.49
CA LYS A 10 -12.90 13.67 13.33
C LYS A 10 -11.80 14.70 13.56
N LEU A 11 -10.66 14.27 14.11
CA LEU A 11 -9.49 15.14 14.21
C LEU A 11 -8.87 15.27 12.81
N ILE A 12 -9.33 16.29 12.08
CA ILE A 12 -8.67 16.79 10.88
C ILE A 12 -7.49 17.63 11.39
N THR A 13 -6.34 17.00 11.59
CA THR A 13 -5.10 17.76 11.81
C THR A 13 -4.52 18.10 10.44
N ALA A 14 -4.93 19.26 9.93
CA ALA A 14 -4.18 19.95 8.89
C ALA A 14 -2.91 20.50 9.52
N LEU A 15 -1.75 19.97 9.12
CA LEU A 15 -0.48 20.66 9.31
C LEU A 15 0.06 21.01 7.93
N ALA A 16 -0.22 22.23 7.50
CA ALA A 16 0.38 22.85 6.33
C ALA A 16 1.83 23.21 6.67
N LEU A 17 2.78 22.51 6.04
CA LEU A 17 4.15 22.99 5.88
C LEU A 17 4.33 23.32 4.41
N SER A 18 4.18 24.61 4.10
CA SER A 18 4.55 25.17 2.81
C SER A 18 6.06 25.08 2.65
N PHE A 19 6.50 24.29 1.68
CA PHE A 19 7.84 24.40 1.11
C PHE A 19 7.71 24.43 -0.40
N SER A 20 7.98 25.61 -0.95
CA SER A 20 8.12 25.81 -2.39
C SER A 20 9.52 25.39 -2.80
N PHE A 21 9.61 24.35 -3.63
CA PHE A 21 10.75 24.14 -4.52
C PHE A 21 10.21 23.60 -5.84
N VAL A 22 10.29 24.45 -6.86
CA VAL A 22 10.18 24.04 -8.26
C VAL A 22 11.50 23.39 -8.64
N THR A 23 11.44 22.12 -9.03
CA THR A 23 12.40 21.49 -9.93
C THR A 23 11.61 20.73 -10.98
N ALA A 24 11.51 21.29 -12.17
CA ALA A 24 11.11 20.54 -13.35
C ALA A 24 12.26 19.58 -13.68
N VAL A 25 12.06 18.29 -13.42
CA VAL A 25 12.81 17.22 -14.08
C VAL A 25 11.83 16.55 -15.03
N GLU A 26 11.98 16.92 -16.29
CA GLU A 26 11.49 16.16 -17.42
C GLU A 26 12.35 14.88 -17.50
N THR A 27 11.75 13.73 -17.19
CA THR A 27 12.36 12.44 -17.53
C THR A 27 11.53 11.84 -18.63
N THR A 28 12.11 11.85 -19.83
CA THR A 28 11.67 11.10 -20.99
C THR A 28 11.54 9.63 -20.61
N ASN A 29 10.30 9.13 -20.55
CA ASN A 29 10.02 7.73 -20.28
C ASN A 29 10.07 6.96 -21.62
N THR A 30 11.26 6.87 -22.19
CA THR A 30 11.56 5.92 -23.26
C THR A 30 12.02 4.65 -22.58
N GLY A 31 11.17 3.63 -22.56
CA GLY A 31 11.44 2.39 -21.84
C GLY A 31 10.64 1.21 -22.38
N SER A 32 10.66 1.00 -23.70
CA SER A 32 10.44 -0.34 -24.24
C SER A 32 11.57 -1.24 -23.77
N CYS A 33 11.26 -2.22 -22.92
CA CYS A 33 12.03 -3.46 -22.86
C CYS A 33 11.12 -4.64 -22.50
N THR A 34 10.69 -5.32 -23.56
CA THR A 34 10.76 -6.77 -23.72
C THR A 34 10.46 -7.61 -22.47
N GLN A 35 9.24 -8.13 -22.42
CA GLN A 35 8.95 -9.41 -21.79
C GLN A 35 9.93 -10.46 -22.33
N THR A 36 10.78 -11.01 -21.45
CA THR A 36 11.22 -12.42 -21.37
C THR A 36 12.61 -12.49 -20.74
N VAL A 37 12.67 -12.71 -19.42
CA VAL A 37 13.55 -13.69 -18.75
C VAL A 37 13.30 -13.65 -17.25
N GLN A 38 12.99 -14.82 -16.68
CA GLN A 38 13.01 -15.09 -15.24
C GLN A 38 14.43 -14.94 -14.67
N ALA A 39 14.90 -13.71 -14.51
CA ALA A 39 15.97 -13.37 -13.58
C ALA A 39 15.31 -12.85 -12.31
N ALA A 40 15.78 -13.26 -11.13
CA ALA A 40 15.24 -12.86 -9.83
C ALA A 40 14.87 -11.37 -9.82
N ARG A 41 13.57 -11.07 -10.01
CA ARG A 41 13.07 -9.70 -10.17
C ARG A 41 13.23 -9.00 -8.82
N LYS A 42 14.40 -8.43 -8.58
CA LYS A 42 14.56 -7.39 -7.58
C LYS A 42 13.56 -6.30 -7.96
N MET A 43 12.58 -6.09 -7.09
CA MET A 43 11.62 -5.00 -7.27
C MET A 43 12.36 -3.71 -7.58
N SER A 44 11.88 -2.97 -8.59
CA SER A 44 12.43 -1.66 -8.93
C SER A 44 12.33 -0.70 -7.74
N LYS A 45 13.06 0.42 -7.78
CA LYS A 45 12.94 1.46 -6.74
C LYS A 45 11.50 1.98 -6.64
N ALA A 46 10.82 2.16 -7.77
CA ALA A 46 9.44 2.61 -7.83
C ALA A 46 8.47 1.59 -7.20
N GLU A 47 8.61 0.30 -7.53
CA GLU A 47 7.79 -0.78 -6.95
C GLU A 47 7.93 -0.82 -5.42
N ARG A 48 9.15 -0.75 -4.89
CA ARG A 48 9.39 -0.75 -3.43
C ARG A 48 8.82 0.50 -2.76
N ALA A 49 8.95 1.66 -3.41
CA ALA A 49 8.39 2.91 -2.90
C ALA A 49 6.86 2.85 -2.85
N ALA A 50 6.22 2.33 -3.91
CA ALA A 50 4.77 2.15 -3.95
C ALA A 50 4.27 1.15 -2.91
N LYS A 51 4.93 -0.01 -2.79
CA LYS A 51 4.64 -1.02 -1.76
C LYS A 51 4.74 -0.47 -0.35
N ARG A 52 5.83 0.26 -0.04
CA ARG A 52 6.00 0.93 1.25
C ARG A 52 4.91 1.97 1.49
N TRP A 53 4.54 2.74 0.47
CA TRP A 53 3.52 3.77 0.57
C TRP A 53 2.15 3.18 0.92
N ILE A 54 1.74 2.10 0.22
CA ILE A 54 0.49 1.39 0.52
C ILE A 54 0.54 0.85 1.95
N ALA A 55 1.59 0.12 2.34
CA ALA A 55 1.72 -0.42 3.69
C ALA A 55 1.59 0.66 4.80
N MET A 56 2.12 1.86 4.55
CA MET A 56 2.02 2.98 5.49
C MET A 56 0.59 3.51 5.60
N ARG A 57 -0.16 3.57 4.50
CA ARG A 57 -1.58 3.98 4.49
C ARG A 57 -2.50 2.95 5.13
N GLU A 58 -2.26 1.67 4.88
CA GLU A 58 -3.10 0.59 5.36
C GLU A 58 -2.96 0.35 6.87
N SER A 59 -1.74 0.42 7.41
CA SER A 59 -1.49 0.02 8.80
C SER A 59 -0.36 0.79 9.51
N GLY A 60 0.22 1.82 8.87
CA GLY A 60 1.47 2.41 9.34
C GLY A 60 2.68 1.46 9.21
N GLY A 61 2.56 0.38 8.44
CA GLY A 61 3.60 -0.65 8.30
C GLY A 61 3.59 -1.74 9.38
N ASN A 62 2.55 -1.83 10.22
CA ASN A 62 2.50 -2.74 11.36
C ASN A 62 2.02 -4.15 10.95
N TYR A 63 2.90 -5.14 11.07
CA TYR A 63 2.60 -6.55 10.79
C TYR A 63 1.58 -7.22 11.72
N TYR A 64 1.20 -6.57 12.81
CA TYR A 64 0.25 -7.06 13.81
C TYR A 64 -1.02 -6.22 13.90
N ALA A 65 -1.18 -5.21 13.01
CA ALA A 65 -2.41 -4.43 12.95
C ALA A 65 -3.62 -5.34 12.70
N ARG A 66 -4.74 -5.06 13.37
CA ARG A 66 -5.98 -5.83 13.23
C ARG A 66 -7.16 -4.88 13.07
N ASN A 67 -7.97 -5.14 12.06
CA ASN A 67 -9.22 -4.42 11.84
C ASN A 67 -10.28 -5.37 11.28
N GLY A 68 -11.15 -5.89 12.15
CA GLY A 68 -12.16 -6.87 11.78
C GLY A 68 -11.56 -8.11 11.10
N VAL A 69 -11.93 -8.35 9.84
CA VAL A 69 -11.45 -9.48 9.03
C VAL A 69 -10.09 -9.25 8.38
N CYS A 70 -9.49 -8.06 8.54
CA CYS A 70 -8.22 -7.70 7.96
C CYS A 70 -7.07 -7.78 8.98
N TYR A 71 -5.91 -8.25 8.53
CA TYR A 71 -4.72 -8.46 9.36
C TYR A 71 -3.44 -7.95 8.70
N GLY A 72 -2.61 -7.33 9.53
CA GLY A 72 -1.20 -7.12 9.31
C GLY A 72 -0.85 -5.91 8.44
N LYS A 73 0.38 -5.90 7.94
CA LYS A 73 1.02 -4.73 7.34
C LYS A 73 0.26 -4.16 6.13
N TYR A 74 -0.43 -5.06 5.43
CA TYR A 74 -1.14 -4.82 4.17
C TYR A 74 -2.66 -4.92 4.34
N GLN A 75 -3.14 -5.06 5.58
CA GLN A 75 -4.56 -5.24 5.89
C GLN A 75 -5.24 -6.32 5.02
N LEU A 76 -4.54 -7.45 4.84
CA LEU A 76 -5.04 -8.56 4.03
C LEU A 76 -6.21 -9.23 4.75
N ASN A 77 -7.22 -9.68 3.99
CA ASN A 77 -8.24 -10.55 4.56
C ASN A 77 -7.57 -11.78 5.19
N ILE A 78 -7.94 -12.10 6.42
CA ILE A 78 -7.40 -13.22 7.20
C ILE A 78 -7.45 -14.54 6.42
N ALA A 79 -8.49 -14.76 5.61
CA ALA A 79 -8.63 -15.95 4.78
C ALA A 79 -7.44 -16.15 3.82
N TYR A 80 -6.85 -15.06 3.29
CA TYR A 80 -5.70 -15.15 2.37
C TYR A 80 -4.41 -15.57 3.06
N LEU A 81 -4.35 -15.50 4.38
CA LEU A 81 -3.17 -15.88 5.14
C LEU A 81 -3.18 -17.38 5.50
N ASN A 82 -4.29 -18.09 5.27
CA ASN A 82 -4.42 -19.53 5.54
C ASN A 82 -3.94 -19.92 6.95
N GLY A 83 -4.24 -19.08 7.95
CA GLY A 83 -3.78 -19.25 9.34
C GLY A 83 -2.31 -18.90 9.62
N ASN A 84 -1.50 -18.63 8.59
CA ASN A 84 -0.10 -18.25 8.73
C ASN A 84 0.08 -16.72 8.70
N TYR A 85 0.14 -16.10 9.87
CA TYR A 85 0.28 -14.65 10.03
C TYR A 85 1.73 -14.14 10.00
N SER A 86 2.71 -14.99 9.67
CA SER A 86 4.12 -14.60 9.65
C SER A 86 4.37 -13.42 8.70
N LYS A 87 5.35 -12.58 9.03
CA LYS A 87 5.75 -11.43 8.20
C LYS A 87 6.07 -11.86 6.76
N LYS A 88 6.76 -12.99 6.61
CA LYS A 88 7.10 -13.58 5.30
C LYS A 88 5.85 -13.98 4.51
N ASN A 89 4.86 -14.60 5.15
CA ASN A 89 3.62 -14.96 4.47
C ASN A 89 2.82 -13.72 4.07
N GLN A 90 2.72 -12.72 4.96
CA GLN A 90 2.08 -11.45 4.62
C GLN A 90 2.72 -10.75 3.41
N GLU A 91 4.06 -10.68 3.37
CA GLU A 91 4.78 -10.10 2.23
C GLU A 91 4.51 -10.86 0.93
N ARG A 92 4.57 -12.20 0.97
CA ARG A 92 4.31 -13.05 -0.19
C ARG A 92 2.85 -12.93 -0.67
N THR A 93 1.88 -13.07 0.24
CA THR A 93 0.46 -13.00 -0.09
C THR A 93 0.10 -11.63 -0.65
N ALA A 94 0.64 -10.55 -0.08
CA ALA A 94 0.42 -9.20 -0.60
C ALA A 94 1.02 -9.02 -2.00
N ASP A 95 2.23 -9.52 -2.24
CA ASP A 95 2.84 -9.48 -3.58
C ASP A 95 2.00 -10.26 -4.59
N THR A 96 1.61 -11.51 -4.27
CA THR A 96 0.78 -12.33 -5.15
C THR A 96 -0.55 -11.63 -5.47
N TYR A 97 -1.22 -11.08 -4.45
CA TYR A 97 -2.47 -10.34 -4.61
C TYR A 97 -2.29 -9.12 -5.52
N VAL A 98 -1.29 -8.28 -5.25
CA VAL A 98 -1.06 -7.05 -6.01
C VAL A 98 -0.65 -7.33 -7.45
N TYR A 99 0.25 -8.28 -7.68
CA TYR A 99 0.66 -8.65 -9.03
C TYR A 99 -0.49 -9.30 -9.82
N GLY A 100 -1.33 -10.10 -9.16
CA GLY A 100 -2.50 -10.71 -9.82
C GLY A 100 -3.60 -9.70 -10.17
N ARG A 101 -3.85 -8.72 -9.30
CA ARG A 101 -4.96 -7.77 -9.46
C ARG A 101 -4.58 -6.51 -10.25
N TYR A 102 -3.41 -5.95 -9.98
CA TYR A 102 -2.96 -4.66 -10.51
C TYR A 102 -1.81 -4.77 -11.50
N GLY A 103 -1.15 -5.93 -11.56
CA GLY A 103 0.06 -6.15 -12.36
C GLY A 103 1.33 -5.52 -11.77
N SER A 104 1.23 -4.53 -10.88
CA SER A 104 2.37 -3.89 -10.21
C SER A 104 1.95 -3.15 -8.95
N TRP A 105 2.90 -2.91 -8.03
CA TRP A 105 2.65 -2.07 -6.85
C TRP A 105 2.45 -0.61 -7.21
N VAL A 106 3.09 -0.11 -8.28
CA VAL A 106 2.84 1.24 -8.80
C VAL A 106 1.38 1.39 -9.24
N ASN A 107 0.84 0.41 -9.97
CA ASN A 107 -0.56 0.43 -10.40
C ASN A 107 -1.52 0.32 -9.21
N ALA A 108 -1.22 -0.53 -8.23
CA ALA A 108 -2.00 -0.63 -6.99
C ALA A 108 -2.06 0.70 -6.24
N LYS A 109 -0.93 1.43 -6.19
CA LYS A 109 -0.90 2.77 -5.58
C LYS A 109 -1.75 3.76 -6.36
N ASN A 110 -1.65 3.76 -7.69
CA ASN A 110 -2.46 4.65 -8.54
C ASN A 110 -3.95 4.37 -8.37
N PHE A 111 -4.34 3.10 -8.30
CA PHE A 111 -5.69 2.68 -8.00
C PHE A 111 -6.15 3.20 -6.62
N TRP A 112 -5.33 3.01 -5.58
CA TRP A 112 -5.62 3.49 -4.24
C TRP A 112 -5.84 5.01 -4.19
N LEU A 113 -5.05 5.80 -4.93
CA LEU A 113 -5.19 7.27 -4.95
C LEU A 113 -6.58 7.72 -5.41
N THR A 114 -7.21 6.96 -6.29
CA THR A 114 -8.55 7.27 -6.83
C THR A 114 -9.67 6.66 -5.98
N HIS A 115 -9.47 5.44 -5.47
CA HIS A 115 -10.54 4.65 -4.87
C HIS A 115 -10.48 4.55 -3.34
N HIS A 116 -9.34 4.90 -2.74
CA HIS A 116 -9.06 4.81 -1.31
C HIS A 116 -9.13 3.38 -0.74
N TRP A 117 -8.96 2.38 -1.62
CA TRP A 117 -8.74 0.97 -1.29
C TRP A 117 -7.82 0.34 -2.34
N TYR A 118 -7.26 -0.83 -2.04
CA TYR A 118 -6.52 -1.66 -2.99
C TYR A 118 -6.75 -3.14 -2.69
#